data_AF-A0A947QF06-F1
#
_entry.id   AF-A0A947QF06-F1
#
_cell.length_a   1.000
_cell.length_b   1.000
_cell.length_c   1.000
_cell.angle_alpha   90.00
_cell.angle_beta   90.00
_cell.angle_gamma   90.00
#
_symmetry.space_group_name_H-M   'P 1'
#
loop_
_entity.id
_entity.type
_entity.pdbx_description
1 polymer ?
#
loop_
_entity_poly.entity_id
_entity_poly.type
_entity_poly.pdbx_seq_one_letter_code
_entity_poly.pdbx_strand_id
1 'polypeptide(L)'
;MGIKSLLRKAEEFRKAVGSSLGSDGDFSFDKTSGISKEDQKDILLHIDRVSRSSRILAGPETWKVKPRKRGLALPLVVNLVGALVLAGGIYGLGALFAPRESSGVAGSSSLSSAEGLLLQEIKRESEGRLQEKDREIAAIQQRMASLDKEKEQLLASVEDRVKAKQAELEAALKTELDRERARLVAEGLSESAIQERMREFEKRKTEEFRSQLDDFSAKAEAERVELQARLDKARDEYRTSLSDATAERQRIQDESRKREQDLRAQLDDKNKALEAERARTAATLQSAQAELSRLNEDAARVKAAEDRLVGLYAAARQALREGRLDDASSAAQSLRAYLSDPQVAAMPALRSRRELDLFALDLVERAIGTERAKASADTTRVSAALDALAVVREESDRARAAISLGNRDAALESYRKALKATKELE
;
A
#
# COMPACT_ATOMS: atom_id res chain seq x y z
N MET A 1 -57.75 8.40 -13.40
CA MET A 1 -57.80 6.97 -12.99
C MET A 1 -57.55 6.91 -11.49
N GLY A 2 -58.52 6.41 -10.72
CA GLY A 2 -58.59 6.57 -9.27
C GLY A 2 -57.52 5.81 -8.49
N ILE A 3 -56.89 6.50 -7.55
CA ILE A 3 -55.93 5.95 -6.59
C ILE A 3 -56.74 5.09 -5.60
N LYS A 4 -56.55 3.77 -5.67
CA LYS A 4 -57.12 2.84 -4.67
C LYS A 4 -56.50 3.16 -3.31
N SER A 5 -57.33 3.61 -2.37
CA SER A 5 -56.96 3.93 -0.99
C SER A 5 -56.29 2.74 -0.30
N LEU A 6 -55.17 3.01 0.38
CA LEU A 6 -54.39 2.05 1.17
C LEU A 6 -55.23 1.27 2.19
N LEU A 7 -56.39 1.83 2.61
CA LEU A 7 -57.35 1.16 3.48
C LEU A 7 -57.91 -0.12 2.86
N ARG A 8 -58.16 -0.13 1.55
CA ARG A 8 -58.72 -1.30 0.87
C ARG A 8 -57.68 -2.43 0.74
N LYS A 9 -56.41 -2.06 0.61
CA LYS A 9 -55.27 -3.00 0.59
C LYS A 9 -55.04 -3.61 1.98
N ALA A 10 -55.25 -2.84 3.04
CA ALA A 10 -55.19 -3.34 4.42
C ALA A 10 -56.36 -4.29 4.74
N GLU A 11 -57.54 -4.07 4.14
CA GLU A 11 -58.71 -4.92 4.31
C GLU A 11 -58.54 -6.28 3.58
N GLU A 12 -57.96 -6.28 2.38
CA GLU A 12 -57.61 -7.51 1.65
C GLU A 12 -56.57 -8.36 2.38
N PHE A 13 -55.54 -7.74 2.98
CA PHE A 13 -54.56 -8.46 3.79
C PHE A 13 -55.16 -9.08 5.06
N ARG A 14 -56.17 -8.45 5.68
CA ARG A 14 -56.85 -9.04 6.85
C ARG A 14 -57.73 -10.23 6.47
N LYS A 15 -58.40 -10.19 5.31
CA LYS A 15 -59.19 -11.33 4.81
C LYS A 15 -58.31 -12.54 4.47
N ALA A 16 -57.09 -12.33 3.99
CA ALA A 16 -56.14 -13.40 3.67
C ALA A 16 -55.52 -14.09 4.91
N VAL A 17 -55.55 -13.44 6.09
CA VAL A 17 -54.92 -13.94 7.33
C VAL A 17 -55.95 -14.59 8.27
N GLY A 18 -57.18 -14.81 7.82
CA GLY A 18 -58.14 -15.68 8.51
C GLY A 18 -58.71 -15.14 9.83
N SER A 19 -58.53 -13.86 10.16
CA SER A 19 -59.17 -13.27 11.34
C SER A 19 -60.52 -12.62 10.96
N SER A 20 -61.60 -13.39 11.00
CA SER A 20 -62.95 -12.81 11.03
C SER A 20 -63.30 -12.45 12.47
N LEU A 21 -63.47 -11.16 12.78
CA LEU A 21 -64.26 -10.78 13.96
C LEU A 21 -65.71 -11.18 13.68
N GLY A 22 -66.22 -12.15 14.43
CA GLY A 22 -67.65 -12.37 14.56
C GLY A 22 -68.31 -11.11 15.13
N SER A 23 -69.54 -10.86 14.70
CA SER A 23 -70.31 -9.63 14.95
C SER A 23 -70.81 -9.45 16.38
N ASP A 24 -70.33 -10.23 17.35
CA ASP A 24 -70.57 -10.03 18.77
C ASP A 24 -69.24 -10.14 19.47
N GLY A 25 -68.86 -9.09 20.22
CA GLY A 25 -67.51 -8.83 20.74
C GLY A 25 -67.03 -9.79 21.81
N ASP A 26 -66.96 -11.09 21.50
CA ASP A 26 -66.32 -12.11 22.31
C ASP A 26 -65.08 -12.65 21.57
N PHE A 27 -63.91 -12.38 22.13
CA PHE A 27 -62.63 -12.78 21.55
C PHE A 27 -62.32 -14.21 22.00
N SER A 28 -62.76 -15.21 21.23
CA SER A 28 -62.42 -16.61 21.50
C SER A 28 -61.12 -17.00 20.78
N PHE A 29 -60.14 -17.55 21.50
CA PHE A 29 -58.95 -18.13 20.87
C PHE A 29 -59.33 -19.42 20.14
N ASP A 30 -58.72 -19.67 18.97
CA ASP A 30 -59.00 -20.81 18.10
C ASP A 30 -58.88 -22.15 18.85
N LYS A 31 -59.83 -23.09 18.63
CA LYS A 31 -59.94 -24.37 19.36
C LYS A 31 -58.75 -25.32 19.16
N THR A 32 -57.89 -25.02 18.19
CA THR A 32 -56.65 -25.75 17.88
C THR A 32 -55.47 -25.37 18.78
N SER A 33 -55.60 -24.30 19.57
CA SER A 33 -54.50 -23.75 20.38
C SER A 33 -54.14 -24.57 21.63
N GLY A 34 -54.93 -25.58 22.02
CA GLY A 34 -54.65 -26.44 23.17
C GLY A 34 -54.73 -25.74 24.53
N ILE A 35 -55.14 -24.47 24.57
CA ILE A 35 -55.23 -23.65 25.79
C ILE A 35 -56.63 -23.83 26.39
N SER A 36 -56.69 -24.14 27.69
CA SER A 36 -57.95 -24.34 28.41
C SER A 36 -58.77 -23.04 28.48
N LYS A 37 -60.10 -23.15 28.61
CA LYS A 37 -60.98 -21.96 28.67
C LYS A 37 -60.68 -21.09 29.89
N GLU A 38 -60.27 -21.69 31.01
CA GLU A 38 -59.80 -20.99 32.20
C GLU A 38 -58.53 -20.17 31.93
N ASP A 39 -57.54 -20.73 31.23
CA ASP A 39 -56.29 -20.01 30.91
C ASP A 39 -56.51 -18.85 29.95
N GLN A 40 -57.44 -18.99 29.00
CA GLN A 40 -57.81 -17.89 28.10
C GLN A 40 -58.39 -16.70 28.87
N LYS A 41 -59.18 -16.97 29.92
CA LYS A 41 -59.79 -15.93 30.75
C LYS A 41 -58.74 -15.18 31.57
N ASP A 42 -57.72 -15.89 32.05
CA ASP A 42 -56.64 -15.30 32.83
C ASP A 42 -55.69 -14.46 31.97
N ILE A 43 -55.42 -14.90 30.74
CA ILE A 43 -54.67 -14.12 29.74
C ILE A 43 -55.42 -12.82 29.40
N LEU A 44 -56.73 -12.85 29.21
CA LEU A 44 -57.53 -11.65 28.94
C LEU A 44 -57.52 -10.67 30.12
N LEU A 45 -57.61 -11.18 31.36
CA LEU A 45 -57.47 -10.36 32.57
C LEU A 45 -56.08 -9.72 32.67
N HIS A 46 -55.03 -10.43 32.24
CA HIS A 46 -53.68 -9.91 32.21
C HIS A 46 -53.50 -8.81 31.14
N ILE A 47 -54.10 -8.99 29.97
CA ILE A 47 -54.09 -7.98 28.89
C ILE A 47 -54.86 -6.72 29.31
N ASP A 48 -56.03 -6.85 29.95
CA ASP A 48 -56.80 -5.69 30.42
C ASP A 48 -56.04 -4.93 31.53
N ARG A 49 -55.31 -5.65 32.40
CA ARG A 49 -54.46 -5.04 33.43
C ARG A 49 -53.29 -4.25 32.82
N VAL A 50 -52.59 -4.80 31.83
CA VAL A 50 -51.49 -4.13 31.13
C VAL A 50 -52.00 -2.93 30.32
N SER A 51 -53.17 -3.08 29.67
CA SER A 51 -53.85 -2.01 28.92
C SER A 51 -54.28 -0.84 29.81
N ARG A 52 -54.84 -1.10 31.00
CA ARG A 52 -55.20 -0.05 31.96
C ARG A 52 -53.99 0.68 32.53
N SER A 53 -52.86 -0.01 32.73
CA SER A 53 -51.63 0.61 33.24
C SER A 53 -50.95 1.56 32.26
N SER A 54 -51.30 1.50 30.97
CA SER A 54 -50.63 2.23 29.88
C SER A 54 -51.49 3.35 29.26
N ARG A 55 -52.62 3.72 29.87
CA ARG A 55 -53.54 4.72 29.30
C ARG A 55 -53.10 6.15 29.65
N ILE A 56 -52.41 6.81 28.72
CA ILE A 56 -52.23 8.27 28.74
C ILE A 56 -53.58 8.91 28.39
N LEU A 57 -54.20 9.58 29.37
CA LEU A 57 -55.43 10.36 29.20
C LEU A 57 -55.16 11.59 28.32
N ALA A 58 -55.57 11.55 27.06
CA ALA A 58 -55.58 12.70 26.17
C ALA A 58 -56.86 13.54 26.41
N GLY A 59 -56.74 14.57 27.25
CA GLY A 59 -57.77 15.61 27.41
C GLY A 59 -57.57 16.79 26.44
N PRO A 60 -58.63 17.58 26.15
CA PRO A 60 -58.65 18.61 25.09
C PRO A 60 -57.72 19.81 25.30
N GLU A 61 -56.99 19.90 26.41
CA GLU A 61 -55.97 20.93 26.66
C GLU A 61 -54.57 20.58 26.10
N THR A 62 -54.39 19.41 25.46
CA THR A 62 -53.08 18.98 24.89
C THR A 62 -52.76 19.50 23.49
N TRP A 63 -53.63 20.32 22.88
CA TRP A 63 -53.50 20.78 21.48
C TRP A 63 -53.04 22.24 21.33
N LYS A 64 -52.03 22.67 22.11
CA LYS A 64 -51.25 23.88 21.80
C LYS A 64 -49.76 23.57 21.77
N VAL A 65 -49.31 22.98 20.66
CA VAL A 65 -47.90 22.77 20.37
C VAL A 65 -47.28 24.08 19.86
N LYS A 66 -46.55 24.79 20.72
CA LYS A 66 -45.55 25.77 20.29
C LYS A 66 -44.29 25.02 19.85
N PRO A 67 -43.82 25.13 18.60
CA PRO A 67 -42.63 24.41 18.15
C PRO A 67 -41.38 24.95 18.86
N ARG A 68 -40.73 24.10 19.65
CA ARG A 68 -39.61 24.50 20.52
C ARG A 68 -38.25 24.57 19.81
N LYS A 69 -38.14 24.14 18.54
CA LYS A 69 -36.89 24.20 17.76
C LYS A 69 -37.15 24.56 16.29
N ARG A 70 -36.41 25.57 15.80
CA ARG A 70 -36.44 26.07 14.42
C ARG A 70 -36.03 24.94 13.46
N GLY A 71 -36.83 24.67 12.42
CA GLY A 71 -36.66 23.57 11.45
C GLY A 71 -35.45 23.66 10.52
N LEU A 72 -34.38 24.34 10.92
CA LEU A 72 -33.18 24.57 10.12
C LEU A 72 -32.07 23.53 10.36
N ALA A 73 -32.11 22.81 11.49
CA ALA A 73 -31.07 21.86 11.86
C ALA A 73 -31.07 20.59 11.00
N LEU A 74 -32.25 20.07 10.64
CA LEU A 74 -32.36 18.81 9.91
C LEU A 74 -31.87 18.94 8.43
N PRO A 75 -32.23 20.01 7.69
CA PRO A 75 -31.65 20.26 6.35
C PRO A 75 -30.14 20.51 6.39
N LEU A 76 -29.63 21.20 7.42
CA LEU A 76 -28.19 21.45 7.59
C LEU A 76 -27.41 20.17 7.81
N VAL A 77 -27.89 19.28 8.69
CA VAL A 77 -27.23 17.99 8.96
C VAL A 77 -27.25 17.11 7.72
N VAL A 78 -28.37 17.06 7.00
CA VAL A 78 -28.46 16.27 5.75
C VAL A 78 -27.52 16.81 4.68
N ASN A 79 -27.42 18.13 4.50
CA ASN A 79 -26.48 18.73 3.56
C ASN A 79 -25.02 18.52 3.99
N LEU A 80 -24.72 18.54 5.30
CA LEU A 80 -23.38 18.29 5.82
C LEU A 80 -22.95 16.84 5.59
N VAL A 81 -23.86 15.88 5.83
CA VAL A 81 -23.62 14.45 5.55
C VAL A 81 -23.50 14.22 4.05
N GLY A 82 -24.35 14.85 3.24
CA GLY A 82 -24.25 14.81 1.78
C GLY A 82 -22.92 15.37 1.26
N ALA A 83 -22.45 16.48 1.82
CA ALA A 83 -21.15 17.06 1.49
C ALA A 83 -19.98 16.16 1.92
N LEU A 84 -20.08 15.48 3.07
CA LEU A 84 -19.09 14.51 3.52
C LEU A 84 -19.05 13.27 2.63
N VAL A 85 -20.20 12.76 2.18
CA VAL A 85 -20.27 11.63 1.24
C VAL A 85 -19.74 12.03 -0.14
N LEU A 86 -20.03 13.24 -0.62
CA LEU A 86 -19.47 13.78 -1.86
C LEU A 86 -17.96 13.99 -1.75
N ALA A 87 -17.47 14.57 -0.66
CA ALA A 87 -16.04 14.75 -0.42
C ALA A 87 -15.33 13.40 -0.30
N GLY A 88 -15.92 12.44 0.41
CA GLY A 88 -15.42 11.06 0.52
C GLY A 88 -15.45 10.32 -0.81
N GLY A 89 -16.48 10.54 -1.63
CA GLY A 89 -16.60 9.98 -2.99
C GLY A 89 -15.59 10.57 -3.97
N ILE A 90 -15.38 11.89 -3.94
CA ILE A 90 -14.37 12.58 -4.75
C ILE A 90 -12.96 12.20 -4.30
N TYR A 91 -12.71 12.09 -2.99
CA TYR A 91 -11.44 11.60 -2.45
C TYR A 91 -11.19 10.13 -2.80
N GLY A 92 -12.22 9.28 -2.69
CA GLY A 92 -12.15 7.86 -3.07
C GLY A 92 -11.94 7.65 -4.56
N LEU A 93 -12.59 8.44 -5.41
CA LEU A 93 -12.37 8.43 -6.86
C LEU A 93 -10.99 9.01 -7.22
N GLY A 94 -10.52 10.04 -6.53
CA GLY A 94 -9.15 10.55 -6.66
C GLY A 94 -8.10 9.51 -6.27
N ALA A 95 -8.36 8.69 -5.25
CA ALA A 95 -7.48 7.60 -4.84
C ALA A 95 -7.54 6.39 -5.81
N LEU A 96 -8.70 6.12 -6.41
CA LEU A 96 -8.89 5.01 -7.38
C LEU A 96 -8.42 5.36 -8.80
N PHE A 97 -8.47 6.63 -9.19
CA PHE A 97 -8.16 7.11 -10.55
C PHE A 97 -6.95 8.07 -10.60
N ALA A 98 -6.17 8.20 -9.52
CA ALA A 98 -4.85 8.80 -9.60
C ALA A 98 -4.07 8.11 -10.73
N PRO A 99 -3.54 8.85 -11.71
CA PRO A 99 -2.74 8.28 -12.78
C PRO A 99 -1.66 7.40 -12.16
N ARG A 100 -1.71 6.10 -12.44
CA ARG A 100 -0.63 5.15 -12.16
C ARG A 100 0.53 5.44 -13.13
N GLU A 101 1.04 6.66 -13.11
CA GLU A 101 2.38 6.94 -13.61
C GLU A 101 3.34 6.50 -12.50
N SER A 102 4.22 5.55 -12.83
CA SER A 102 5.19 4.86 -11.96
C SER A 102 4.68 3.65 -11.14
N SER A 103 4.30 2.59 -11.83
CA SER A 103 4.40 1.21 -11.30
C SER A 103 5.86 0.75 -11.04
N GLY A 104 6.80 1.67 -10.83
CA GLY A 104 8.21 1.39 -10.49
C GLY A 104 8.57 1.58 -9.01
N VAL A 105 7.67 2.14 -8.18
CA VAL A 105 8.01 2.54 -6.79
C VAL A 105 7.22 1.78 -5.71
N ALA A 106 6.25 0.93 -6.08
CA ALA A 106 5.40 0.20 -5.13
C ALA A 106 6.14 -0.77 -4.17
N GLY A 107 7.39 -1.13 -4.48
CA GLY A 107 8.22 -1.91 -3.57
C GLY A 107 8.65 -1.13 -2.32
N SER A 108 9.10 0.12 -2.47
CA SER A 108 9.76 0.83 -1.36
C SER A 108 8.81 1.42 -0.32
N SER A 109 7.59 1.81 -0.70
CA SER A 109 6.63 2.37 0.26
C SER A 109 5.96 1.28 1.13
N SER A 110 5.76 0.08 0.58
CA SER A 110 5.25 -1.07 1.34
C SER A 110 6.32 -1.67 2.26
N LEU A 111 7.57 -1.76 1.80
CA LEU A 111 8.73 -2.15 2.62
C LEU A 111 8.95 -1.16 3.77
N SER A 112 9.00 0.14 3.50
CA SER A 112 9.18 1.17 4.55
C SER A 112 8.07 1.15 5.61
N SER A 113 6.83 0.84 5.23
CA SER A 113 5.71 0.71 6.18
C SER A 113 5.82 -0.55 7.05
N ALA A 114 6.19 -1.70 6.48
CA ALA A 114 6.33 -2.94 7.24
C ALA A 114 7.55 -2.90 8.19
N GLU A 115 8.64 -2.28 7.75
CA GLU A 115 9.87 -2.11 8.51
C GLU A 115 9.70 -1.12 9.68
N GLY A 116 8.95 -0.03 9.46
CA GLY A 116 8.55 0.89 10.52
C GLY A 116 7.65 0.23 11.58
N LEU A 117 6.71 -0.63 11.15
CA LEU A 117 5.88 -1.42 12.05
C LEU A 117 6.73 -2.40 12.88
N LEU A 118 7.73 -3.02 12.28
CA LEU A 118 8.65 -3.93 12.99
C LEU A 118 9.44 -3.20 14.09
N LEU A 119 9.98 -2.01 13.79
CA LEU A 119 10.66 -1.16 14.79
C LEU A 119 9.72 -0.75 15.92
N GLN A 120 8.48 -0.39 15.58
CA GLN A 120 7.47 -0.02 16.56
C GLN A 120 7.09 -1.21 17.45
N GLU A 121 6.99 -2.41 16.89
CA GLU A 121 6.67 -3.62 17.65
C GLU A 121 7.81 -4.01 18.60
N ILE A 122 9.07 -3.96 18.15
CA ILE A 122 10.24 -4.19 19.01
C ILE A 122 10.24 -3.21 20.19
N LYS A 123 9.96 -1.93 19.92
CA LYS A 123 9.87 -0.91 20.95
C LYS A 123 8.73 -1.20 21.93
N ARG A 124 7.54 -1.54 21.42
CA ARG A 124 6.36 -1.88 22.24
C ARG A 124 6.61 -3.11 23.11
N GLU A 125 7.20 -4.17 22.55
CA GLU A 125 7.56 -5.38 23.27
C GLU A 125 8.56 -5.07 24.40
N SER A 126 9.58 -4.27 24.09
CA SER A 126 10.61 -3.88 25.06
C SER A 126 10.03 -3.00 26.17
N GLU A 127 9.17 -2.04 25.84
CA GLU A 127 8.44 -1.21 26.81
C GLU A 127 7.55 -2.06 27.72
N GLY A 128 6.87 -3.07 27.16
CA GLY A 128 6.08 -4.02 27.94
C GLY A 128 6.91 -4.80 28.96
N ARG A 129 8.04 -5.38 28.52
CA ARG A 129 8.97 -6.12 29.40
C ARG A 129 9.60 -5.22 30.47
N LEU A 130 9.99 -4.00 30.10
CA LEU A 130 10.52 -3.00 31.05
C LEU A 130 9.47 -2.63 32.09
N GLN A 131 8.22 -2.41 31.67
CA GLN A 131 7.14 -2.08 32.60
C GLN A 131 6.84 -3.23 33.57
N GLU A 132 6.88 -4.48 33.10
CA GLU A 132 6.73 -5.66 33.96
C GLU A 132 7.85 -5.73 35.00
N LYS A 133 9.11 -5.52 34.59
CA LYS A 133 10.25 -5.49 35.51
C LYS A 133 10.22 -4.31 36.48
N ASP A 134 9.76 -3.14 36.05
CA ASP A 134 9.59 -1.98 36.92
C ASP A 134 8.52 -2.25 38.00
N ARG A 135 7.44 -2.96 37.66
CA ARG A 135 6.42 -3.41 38.65
C ARG A 135 6.99 -4.42 39.64
N GLU A 136 7.80 -5.37 39.16
CA GLU A 136 8.47 -6.35 40.02
C GLU A 136 9.43 -5.66 41.01
N ILE A 137 10.25 -4.74 40.52
CA ILE A 137 11.16 -3.92 41.34
C ILE A 137 10.37 -3.15 42.40
N ALA A 138 9.28 -2.48 42.01
CA ALA A 138 8.44 -1.74 42.95
C ALA A 138 7.82 -2.67 44.03
N ALA A 139 7.38 -3.87 43.64
CA ALA A 139 6.86 -4.85 44.58
C ALA A 139 7.92 -5.34 45.57
N ILE A 140 9.16 -5.59 45.10
CA ILE A 140 10.28 -5.96 45.97
C ILE A 140 10.61 -4.83 46.96
N GLN A 141 10.69 -3.59 46.48
CA GLN A 141 10.95 -2.42 47.33
C GLN A 141 9.87 -2.23 48.40
N GLN A 142 8.59 -2.45 48.04
CA GLN A 142 7.49 -2.39 48.99
C GLN A 142 7.60 -3.48 50.07
N ARG A 143 7.97 -4.71 49.70
CA ARG A 143 8.20 -5.81 50.65
C ARG A 143 9.40 -5.54 51.57
N MET A 144 10.46 -4.93 51.06
CA MET A 144 11.58 -4.52 51.90
C MET A 144 11.15 -3.46 52.93
N ALA A 145 10.37 -2.47 52.51
CA ALA A 145 9.84 -1.46 53.42
C ALA A 145 8.88 -2.04 54.47
N SER A 146 8.11 -3.09 54.15
CA SER A 146 7.29 -3.78 55.15
C SER A 146 8.13 -4.58 56.14
N LEU A 147 9.20 -5.26 55.69
CA LEU A 147 10.12 -5.95 56.58
C LEU A 147 10.83 -5.01 57.55
N ASP A 148 11.24 -3.82 57.09
CA ASP A 148 11.84 -2.81 57.96
C ASP A 148 10.84 -2.34 59.05
N LYS A 149 9.56 -2.17 58.70
CA LYS A 149 8.49 -1.87 59.67
C LYS A 149 8.21 -3.02 60.63
N GLU A 150 8.17 -4.26 60.14
CA GLU A 150 7.99 -5.46 60.97
C GLU A 150 9.13 -5.59 61.99
N LYS A 151 10.36 -5.27 61.59
CA LYS A 151 11.52 -5.24 62.48
C LYS A 151 11.35 -4.20 63.59
N GLU A 152 10.95 -2.98 63.26
CA GLU A 152 10.69 -1.93 64.25
C GLU A 152 9.55 -2.33 65.22
N GLN A 153 8.47 -2.90 64.69
CA GLN A 153 7.34 -3.37 65.51
C GLN A 153 7.72 -4.54 66.42
N LEU A 154 8.56 -5.46 65.95
CA LEU A 154 9.07 -6.57 66.74
C LEU A 154 9.88 -6.07 67.95
N LEU A 155 10.77 -5.09 67.73
CA LEU A 155 11.59 -4.51 68.80
C LEU A 155 10.71 -3.87 69.88
N ALA A 156 9.72 -3.07 69.48
CA ALA A 156 8.79 -2.45 70.42
C ALA A 156 7.91 -3.48 71.16
N SER A 157 7.39 -4.49 70.45
CA SER A 157 6.51 -5.53 71.00
C SER A 157 7.19 -6.37 72.08
N VAL A 158 8.47 -6.74 71.90
CA VAL A 158 9.21 -7.52 72.90
C VAL A 158 9.42 -6.72 74.18
N GLU A 159 9.81 -5.44 74.08
CA GLU A 159 9.97 -4.56 75.24
C GLU A 159 8.66 -4.39 76.01
N ASP A 160 7.55 -4.21 75.28
CA ASP A 160 6.22 -4.05 75.88
C ASP A 160 5.76 -5.34 76.58
N ARG A 161 6.04 -6.52 76.02
CA ARG A 161 5.73 -7.81 76.65
C ARG A 161 6.50 -8.03 77.95
N VAL A 162 7.78 -7.65 77.99
CA VAL A 162 8.60 -7.73 79.22
C VAL A 162 8.08 -6.76 80.28
N LYS A 163 7.78 -5.51 79.91
CA LYS A 163 7.19 -4.50 80.83
C LYS A 163 5.82 -4.93 81.36
N ALA A 164 4.96 -5.46 80.50
CA ALA A 164 3.65 -5.97 80.90
C ALA A 164 3.79 -7.15 81.88
N LYS A 165 4.74 -8.06 81.62
CA LYS A 165 4.99 -9.19 82.52
C LYS A 165 5.54 -8.73 83.87
N GLN A 166 6.44 -7.75 83.88
CA GLN A 166 6.93 -7.15 85.11
C GLN A 166 5.78 -6.55 85.93
N ALA A 167 4.90 -5.76 85.32
CA ALA A 167 3.75 -5.17 86.01
C ALA A 167 2.76 -6.22 86.54
N GLU A 168 2.54 -7.32 85.79
CA GLU A 168 1.72 -8.45 86.22
C GLU A 168 2.31 -9.12 87.48
N LEU A 169 3.62 -9.40 87.48
CA LEU A 169 4.31 -10.01 88.62
C LEU A 169 4.35 -9.08 89.84
N GLU A 170 4.53 -7.78 89.66
CA GLU A 170 4.46 -6.79 90.73
C GLU A 170 3.06 -6.71 91.36
N ALA A 171 2.00 -6.78 90.56
CA ALA A 171 0.62 -6.83 91.06
C ALA A 171 0.31 -8.13 91.80
N ALA A 172 0.83 -9.27 91.29
CA ALA A 172 0.72 -10.56 91.94
C ALA A 172 1.44 -10.57 93.30
N LEU A 173 2.64 -9.98 93.38
CA LEU A 173 3.39 -9.85 94.64
C LEU A 173 2.60 -9.09 95.70
N LYS A 174 2.03 -7.92 95.35
CA LYS A 174 1.20 -7.14 96.29
C LYS A 174 0.01 -7.95 96.81
N THR A 175 -0.67 -8.66 95.92
CA THR A 175 -1.82 -9.50 96.28
C THR A 175 -1.42 -10.65 97.23
N GLU A 176 -0.29 -11.30 96.97
CA GLU A 176 0.23 -12.38 97.82
C GLU A 176 0.69 -11.85 99.20
N LEU A 177 1.31 -10.67 99.26
CA LEU A 177 1.68 -10.02 100.52
C LEU A 177 0.46 -9.66 101.38
N ASP A 178 -0.61 -9.12 100.77
CA ASP A 178 -1.84 -8.78 101.48
C ASP A 178 -2.54 -10.03 102.03
N ARG A 179 -2.55 -11.12 101.25
CA ARG A 179 -3.09 -12.42 101.68
C ARG A 179 -2.31 -13.00 102.86
N GLU A 180 -0.97 -13.00 102.77
CA GLU A 180 -0.13 -13.52 103.86
C GLU A 180 -0.27 -12.68 105.12
N ARG A 181 -0.36 -11.35 104.99
CA ARG A 181 -0.63 -10.46 106.12
C ARG A 181 -1.97 -10.78 106.79
N ALA A 182 -3.04 -10.97 106.02
CA ALA A 182 -4.35 -11.34 106.56
C ALA A 182 -4.33 -12.69 107.28
N ARG A 183 -3.59 -13.67 106.74
CA ARG A 183 -3.41 -14.99 107.35
C ARG A 183 -2.67 -14.91 108.70
N LEU A 184 -1.55 -14.19 108.75
CA LEU A 184 -0.76 -14.03 109.97
C LEU A 184 -1.52 -13.29 111.09
N VAL A 185 -2.39 -12.34 110.72
CA VAL A 185 -3.31 -11.67 111.66
C VAL A 185 -4.36 -12.66 112.19
N ALA A 186 -4.94 -13.50 111.32
CA ALA A 186 -5.93 -14.51 111.72
C ALA A 186 -5.34 -15.61 112.63
N GLU A 187 -4.05 -15.92 112.48
CA GLU A 187 -3.31 -16.85 113.35
C GLU A 187 -2.97 -16.25 114.73
N GLY A 188 -3.27 -14.97 114.98
CA GLY A 188 -3.16 -14.34 116.31
C GLY A 188 -1.74 -14.00 116.76
N LEU A 189 -0.80 -13.87 115.82
CA LEU A 189 0.60 -13.54 116.09
C LEU A 189 0.77 -12.09 116.59
N SER A 190 1.81 -11.84 117.39
CA SER A 190 2.16 -10.49 117.81
C SER A 190 2.67 -9.66 116.63
N GLU A 191 2.44 -8.34 116.68
CA GLU A 191 2.77 -7.43 115.57
C GLU A 191 4.26 -7.47 115.16
N SER A 192 5.17 -7.70 116.11
CA SER A 192 6.59 -7.88 115.84
C SER A 192 6.90 -9.18 115.08
N ALA A 193 6.24 -10.28 115.45
CA ALA A 193 6.41 -11.58 114.79
C ALA A 193 5.80 -11.57 113.37
N ILE A 194 4.69 -10.85 113.17
CA ILE A 194 4.10 -10.63 111.84
C ILE A 194 5.07 -9.89 110.93
N GLN A 195 5.69 -8.80 111.40
CA GLN A 195 6.64 -8.03 110.58
C GLN A 195 7.86 -8.84 110.14
N GLU A 196 8.45 -9.63 111.04
CA GLU A 196 9.62 -10.44 110.73
C GLU A 196 9.31 -11.53 109.70
N ARG A 197 8.18 -12.22 109.89
CA ARG A 197 7.71 -13.26 108.96
C ARG A 197 7.28 -12.68 107.60
N MET A 198 6.69 -11.48 107.59
CA MET A 198 6.38 -10.76 106.35
C MET A 198 7.65 -10.35 105.59
N ARG A 199 8.71 -9.89 106.27
CA ARG A 199 9.98 -9.55 105.62
C ARG A 199 10.65 -10.77 104.98
N GLU A 200 10.66 -11.91 105.68
CA GLU A 200 11.18 -13.16 105.11
C GLU A 200 10.36 -13.65 103.92
N PHE A 201 9.03 -13.56 104.02
CA PHE A 201 8.13 -13.93 102.93
C PHE A 201 8.28 -13.01 101.71
N GLU A 202 8.31 -11.70 101.92
CA GLU A 202 8.56 -10.69 100.89
C GLU A 202 9.90 -10.93 100.19
N LYS A 203 10.96 -11.18 100.96
CA LYS A 203 12.29 -11.48 100.39
C LYS A 203 12.26 -12.72 99.51
N ARG A 204 11.70 -13.83 100.01
CA ARG A 204 11.59 -15.09 99.26
C ARG A 204 10.77 -14.93 97.98
N LYS A 205 9.62 -14.24 98.07
CA LYS A 205 8.75 -14.02 96.91
C LYS A 205 9.35 -13.05 95.90
N THR A 206 10.06 -12.04 96.36
CA THR A 206 10.80 -11.12 95.48
C THR A 206 11.91 -11.86 94.72
N GLU A 207 12.64 -12.77 95.36
CA GLU A 207 13.62 -13.63 94.68
C GLU A 207 12.97 -14.56 93.65
N GLU A 208 11.84 -15.20 93.99
CA GLU A 208 11.10 -16.07 93.07
C GLU A 208 10.59 -15.30 91.83
N PHE A 209 9.98 -14.12 92.03
CA PHE A 209 9.51 -13.30 90.92
C PHE A 209 10.65 -12.73 90.07
N ARG A 210 11.77 -12.35 90.70
CA ARG A 210 12.94 -11.89 89.97
C ARG A 210 13.49 -13.01 89.08
N SER A 211 13.59 -14.23 89.58
CA SER A 211 13.98 -15.39 88.76
C SER A 211 13.01 -15.63 87.60
N GLN A 212 11.70 -15.53 87.84
CA GLN A 212 10.70 -15.69 86.79
C GLN A 212 10.78 -14.59 85.71
N LEU A 213 11.04 -13.35 86.12
CA LEU A 213 11.21 -12.23 85.20
C LEU A 213 12.49 -12.35 84.39
N ASP A 214 13.59 -12.77 85.02
CA ASP A 214 14.87 -12.99 84.36
C ASP A 214 14.75 -14.12 83.31
N ASP A 215 14.11 -15.23 83.65
CA ASP A 215 13.84 -16.33 82.72
C ASP A 215 12.93 -15.91 81.55
N PHE A 216 11.89 -15.13 81.83
CA PHE A 216 10.99 -14.61 80.79
C PHE A 216 11.72 -13.64 79.86
N SER A 217 12.53 -12.75 80.42
CA SER A 217 13.32 -11.78 79.67
C SER A 217 14.35 -12.49 78.79
N ALA A 218 15.03 -13.52 79.31
CA ALA A 218 15.97 -14.33 78.55
C ALA A 218 15.30 -15.07 77.38
N LYS A 219 14.11 -15.64 77.59
CA LYS A 219 13.33 -16.30 76.52
C LYS A 219 12.86 -15.31 75.46
N ALA A 220 12.32 -14.17 75.88
CA ALA A 220 11.84 -13.12 74.98
C ALA A 220 12.98 -12.55 74.13
N GLU A 221 14.17 -12.37 74.73
CA GLU A 221 15.37 -11.92 74.02
C GLU A 221 15.87 -12.96 73.00
N ALA A 222 15.85 -14.25 73.36
CA ALA A 222 16.21 -15.32 72.43
C ALA A 222 15.26 -15.38 71.23
N GLU A 223 13.94 -15.30 71.46
CA GLU A 223 12.93 -15.22 70.39
C GLU A 223 13.15 -13.99 69.50
N ARG A 224 13.44 -12.83 70.10
CA ARG A 224 13.74 -11.59 69.37
C ARG A 224 14.93 -11.76 68.43
N VAL A 225 16.02 -12.33 68.93
CA VAL A 225 17.25 -12.56 68.15
C VAL A 225 16.99 -13.52 66.99
N GLU A 226 16.23 -14.61 67.22
CA GLU A 226 15.89 -15.55 66.16
C GLU A 226 15.01 -14.91 65.08
N LEU A 227 13.96 -14.19 65.48
CA LEU A 227 13.08 -13.49 64.55
C LEU A 227 13.81 -12.39 63.78
N GLN A 228 14.68 -11.64 64.46
CA GLN A 228 15.52 -10.63 63.82
C GLN A 228 16.46 -11.26 62.78
N ALA A 229 17.09 -12.39 63.09
CA ALA A 229 17.95 -13.10 62.13
C ALA A 229 17.16 -13.58 60.90
N ARG A 230 15.91 -14.05 61.09
CA ARG A 230 15.02 -14.43 59.98
C ARG A 230 14.65 -13.22 59.12
N LEU A 231 14.32 -12.08 59.72
CA LEU A 231 14.01 -10.84 59.01
C LEU A 231 15.22 -10.30 58.23
N ASP A 232 16.41 -10.30 58.85
CA ASP A 232 17.64 -9.87 58.21
C ASP A 232 18.00 -10.79 57.01
N LYS A 233 17.82 -12.12 57.16
CA LYS A 233 17.96 -13.06 56.05
C LYS A 233 16.99 -12.78 54.91
N ALA A 234 15.70 -12.59 55.20
CA ALA A 234 14.69 -12.25 54.20
C ALA A 234 15.03 -10.93 53.48
N ARG A 235 15.54 -9.94 54.21
CA ARG A 235 16.00 -8.67 53.64
C ARG A 235 17.14 -8.84 52.65
N ASP A 236 18.12 -9.69 52.96
CA ASP A 236 19.26 -9.95 52.07
C ASP A 236 18.84 -10.73 50.80
N GLU A 237 17.88 -11.65 50.92
CA GLU A 237 17.25 -12.33 49.78
C GLU A 237 16.51 -11.34 48.86
N TYR A 238 15.76 -10.39 49.44
CA TYR A 238 15.10 -9.34 48.65
C TYR A 238 16.08 -8.34 48.04
N ARG A 239 17.18 -7.99 48.73
CA ARG A 239 18.26 -7.17 48.15
C ARG A 239 18.89 -7.83 46.94
N THR A 240 19.15 -9.13 47.03
CA THR A 240 19.69 -9.91 45.92
C THR A 240 18.71 -9.94 44.76
N SER A 241 17.44 -10.26 45.04
CA SER A 241 16.36 -10.21 44.04
C SER A 241 16.22 -8.84 43.38
N LEU A 242 16.36 -7.75 44.15
CA LEU A 242 16.33 -6.38 43.64
C LEU A 242 17.50 -6.11 42.69
N SER A 243 18.71 -6.49 43.10
CA SER A 243 19.90 -6.37 42.25
C SER A 243 19.72 -7.13 40.93
N ASP A 244 19.27 -8.38 41.00
CA ASP A 244 19.04 -9.21 39.81
C ASP A 244 17.95 -8.62 38.89
N ALA A 245 16.84 -8.16 39.45
CA ALA A 245 15.77 -7.52 38.69
C ALA A 245 16.25 -6.21 38.01
N THR A 246 17.08 -5.41 38.70
CA THR A 246 17.66 -4.19 38.10
C THR A 246 18.68 -4.49 37.02
N ALA A 247 19.51 -5.52 37.19
CA ALA A 247 20.45 -5.97 36.17
C ALA A 247 19.71 -6.50 34.93
N GLU A 248 18.64 -7.28 35.13
CA GLU A 248 17.84 -7.80 34.03
C GLU A 248 17.10 -6.69 33.28
N ARG A 249 16.55 -5.69 34.00
CA ARG A 249 15.99 -4.48 33.40
C ARG A 249 17.00 -3.78 32.50
N GLN A 250 18.24 -3.64 32.96
CA GLN A 250 19.32 -3.01 32.19
C GLN A 250 19.66 -3.85 30.94
N ARG A 251 19.76 -5.18 31.07
CA ARG A 251 19.97 -6.09 29.93
C ARG A 251 18.87 -5.97 28.88
N ILE A 252 17.60 -5.96 29.29
CA ILE A 252 16.46 -5.79 28.38
C ILE A 252 16.58 -4.46 27.61
N GLN A 253 16.97 -3.38 28.29
CA GLN A 253 17.16 -2.08 27.66
C GLN A 253 18.30 -2.09 26.63
N ASP A 254 19.45 -2.66 26.99
CA ASP A 254 20.62 -2.71 26.10
C ASP A 254 20.39 -3.65 24.91
N GLU A 255 19.73 -4.79 25.14
CA GLU A 255 19.36 -5.73 24.09
C GLU A 255 18.36 -5.09 23.12
N SER A 256 17.34 -4.39 23.62
CA SER A 256 16.37 -3.65 22.81
C SER A 256 17.05 -2.61 21.91
N ARG A 257 17.95 -1.80 22.48
CA ARG A 257 18.74 -0.80 21.73
C ARG A 257 19.60 -1.45 20.66
N LYS A 258 20.26 -2.56 20.99
CA LYS A 258 21.08 -3.30 20.04
C LYS A 258 20.24 -3.86 18.89
N ARG A 259 19.11 -4.50 19.18
CA ARG A 259 18.18 -5.00 18.14
C ARG A 259 17.66 -3.87 17.25
N GLU A 260 17.33 -2.72 17.81
CA GLU A 260 16.89 -1.54 17.05
C GLU A 260 17.99 -1.02 16.12
N GLN A 261 19.23 -0.93 16.61
CA GLN A 261 20.39 -0.51 15.81
C GLN A 261 20.72 -1.51 14.70
N ASP A 262 20.76 -2.80 15.01
CA ASP A 262 21.03 -3.87 14.05
C ASP A 262 19.96 -3.88 12.94
N LEU A 263 18.69 -3.71 13.31
CA LEU A 263 17.61 -3.62 12.35
C LEU A 263 17.76 -2.38 11.47
N ARG A 264 18.01 -1.19 12.05
CA ARG A 264 18.24 0.04 11.26
C ARG A 264 19.39 -0.09 10.28
N ALA A 265 20.50 -0.72 10.68
CA ALA A 265 21.64 -0.97 9.80
C ALA A 265 21.24 -1.89 8.64
N GLN A 266 20.51 -2.98 8.90
CA GLN A 266 20.01 -3.87 7.86
C GLN A 266 19.07 -3.17 6.87
N LEU A 267 18.22 -2.25 7.35
CA LEU A 267 17.32 -1.48 6.50
C LEU A 267 18.10 -0.50 5.61
N ASP A 268 19.09 0.18 6.16
CA ASP A 268 19.95 1.11 5.41
C ASP A 268 20.73 0.36 4.31
N ASP A 269 21.31 -0.80 4.65
CA ASP A 269 22.01 -1.64 3.68
C ASP A 269 21.08 -2.16 2.57
N LYS A 270 19.86 -2.60 2.90
CA LYS A 270 18.86 -3.00 1.92
C LYS A 270 18.44 -1.85 1.01
N ASN A 271 18.22 -0.65 1.57
CA ASN A 271 17.87 0.52 0.78
C ASN A 271 18.99 0.90 -0.20
N LYS A 272 20.25 0.92 0.27
CA LYS A 272 21.42 1.15 -0.61
C LYS A 272 21.52 0.10 -1.71
N ALA A 273 21.26 -1.17 -1.41
CA ALA A 273 21.27 -2.24 -2.39
C ALA A 273 20.15 -2.06 -3.45
N LEU A 274 18.93 -1.74 -3.01
CA LEU A 274 17.80 -1.47 -3.90
C LEU A 274 18.03 -0.22 -4.76
N GLU A 275 18.61 0.84 -4.21
CA GLU A 275 18.98 2.03 -4.98
C GLU A 275 20.04 1.73 -6.04
N ALA A 276 21.07 0.94 -5.68
CA ALA A 276 22.09 0.50 -6.63
C ALA A 276 21.49 -0.36 -7.76
N GLU A 277 20.54 -1.26 -7.44
CA GLU A 277 19.84 -2.07 -8.42
C GLU A 277 18.94 -1.21 -9.34
N ARG A 278 18.23 -0.23 -8.79
CA ARG A 278 17.44 0.73 -9.56
C ARG A 278 18.32 1.54 -10.51
N ALA A 279 19.47 2.03 -10.05
CA ALA A 279 20.42 2.76 -10.89
C ALA A 279 20.95 1.90 -12.04
N ARG A 280 21.30 0.63 -11.77
CA ARG A 280 21.70 -0.33 -12.82
C ARG A 280 20.59 -0.58 -13.82
N THR A 281 19.36 -0.78 -13.34
CA THR A 281 18.20 -1.02 -14.21
C THR A 281 17.90 0.19 -15.09
N ALA A 282 17.97 1.41 -14.54
CA ALA A 282 17.80 2.64 -15.29
C ALA A 282 18.87 2.80 -16.38
N ALA A 283 20.15 2.51 -16.06
CA ALA A 283 21.24 2.55 -17.03
C ALA A 283 21.03 1.55 -18.18
N THR A 284 20.62 0.31 -17.87
CA THR A 284 20.32 -0.71 -18.88
C THR A 284 19.13 -0.32 -19.76
N LEU A 285 18.08 0.27 -19.18
CA LEU A 285 16.93 0.76 -19.93
C LEU A 285 17.33 1.89 -20.88
N GLN A 286 18.15 2.82 -20.41
CA GLN A 286 18.65 3.93 -21.21
C GLN A 286 19.52 3.43 -22.38
N SER A 287 20.40 2.45 -22.17
CA SER A 287 21.19 1.86 -23.24
C SER A 287 20.32 1.14 -24.28
N ALA A 288 19.31 0.38 -23.83
CA ALA A 288 18.38 -0.31 -24.72
C ALA A 288 17.54 0.68 -25.56
N GLN A 289 17.08 1.78 -24.95
CA GLN A 289 16.37 2.85 -25.66
C GLN A 289 17.26 3.55 -26.71
N ALA A 290 18.53 3.80 -26.38
CA ALA A 290 19.48 4.38 -27.32
C ALA A 290 19.75 3.44 -28.50
N GLU A 291 19.87 2.13 -28.25
CA GLU A 291 20.04 1.12 -29.30
C GLU A 291 18.81 1.02 -30.20
N LEU A 292 17.60 0.97 -29.63
CA LEU A 292 16.35 1.00 -30.41
C LEU A 292 16.22 2.25 -31.26
N SER A 293 16.61 3.42 -30.72
CA SER A 293 16.58 4.68 -31.48
C SER A 293 17.53 4.63 -32.67
N ARG A 294 18.75 4.11 -32.48
CA ARG A 294 19.72 3.89 -33.57
C ARG A 294 19.17 2.94 -34.65
N LEU A 295 18.61 1.80 -34.25
CA LEU A 295 18.03 0.85 -35.21
C LEU A 295 16.85 1.46 -35.99
N ASN A 296 16.01 2.27 -35.35
CA ASN A 296 14.91 2.97 -36.01
C ASN A 296 15.42 4.03 -37.00
N GLU A 297 16.46 4.79 -36.64
CA GLU A 297 17.09 5.74 -37.54
C GLU A 297 17.70 5.04 -38.77
N ASP A 298 18.40 3.92 -38.57
CA ASP A 298 18.97 3.13 -39.65
C ASP A 298 17.87 2.57 -40.57
N ALA A 299 16.79 2.04 -40.00
CA ALA A 299 15.64 1.56 -40.78
C ALA A 299 14.97 2.69 -41.58
N ALA A 300 14.82 3.88 -40.99
CA ALA A 300 14.26 5.05 -41.67
C ALA A 300 15.15 5.52 -42.83
N ARG A 301 16.48 5.50 -42.65
CA ARG A 301 17.45 5.83 -43.72
C ARG A 301 17.37 4.83 -44.87
N VAL A 302 17.29 3.53 -44.58
CA VAL A 302 17.13 2.49 -45.60
C VAL A 302 15.82 2.71 -46.38
N LYS A 303 14.70 2.90 -45.68
CA LYS A 303 13.41 3.13 -46.33
C LYS A 303 13.41 4.38 -47.22
N ALA A 304 13.96 5.49 -46.74
CA ALA A 304 14.08 6.71 -47.54
C ALA A 304 14.94 6.48 -48.80
N ALA A 305 15.99 5.66 -48.68
CA ALA A 305 16.83 5.31 -49.82
C ALA A 305 16.09 4.43 -50.83
N GLU A 306 15.28 3.47 -50.38
CA GLU A 306 14.43 2.63 -51.23
C GLU A 306 13.35 3.44 -51.94
N ASP A 307 12.65 4.34 -51.23
CA ASP A 307 11.61 5.19 -51.81
C ASP A 307 12.19 6.08 -52.94
N ARG A 308 13.41 6.60 -52.73
CA ARG A 308 14.12 7.36 -53.76
C ARG A 308 14.52 6.49 -54.97
N LEU A 309 14.97 5.25 -54.74
CA LEU A 309 15.23 4.30 -55.84
C LEU A 309 13.97 4.06 -56.65
N VAL A 310 12.85 3.77 -55.99
CA VAL A 310 11.56 3.52 -56.66
C VAL A 310 11.13 4.74 -57.50
N GLY A 311 11.30 5.95 -56.98
CA GLY A 311 11.03 7.18 -57.73
C GLY A 311 11.89 7.34 -58.99
N LEU A 312 13.19 7.09 -58.89
CA LEU A 312 14.12 7.14 -60.03
C LEU A 312 13.81 6.07 -61.08
N TYR A 313 13.47 4.85 -60.65
CA TYR A 313 13.00 3.79 -61.56
C TYR A 313 11.69 4.17 -62.26
N ALA A 314 10.74 4.76 -61.55
CA ALA A 314 9.48 5.20 -62.13
C ALA A 314 9.71 6.27 -63.21
N ALA A 315 10.60 7.24 -62.95
CA ALA A 315 10.98 8.27 -63.91
C ALA A 315 11.65 7.68 -65.17
N ALA A 316 12.63 6.78 -65.00
CA ALA A 316 13.30 6.11 -66.12
C ALA A 316 12.32 5.28 -66.96
N ARG A 317 11.43 4.51 -66.31
CA ARG A 317 10.41 3.70 -66.98
C ARG A 317 9.41 4.57 -67.75
N GLN A 318 9.00 5.70 -67.20
CA GLN A 318 8.06 6.61 -67.85
C GLN A 318 8.67 7.24 -69.11
N ALA A 319 9.91 7.73 -69.02
CA ALA A 319 10.62 8.29 -70.16
C ALA A 319 10.82 7.26 -71.29
N LEU A 320 11.13 6.00 -70.94
CA LEU A 320 11.21 4.90 -71.91
C LEU A 320 9.87 4.61 -72.59
N ARG A 321 8.77 4.59 -71.84
CA ARG A 321 7.42 4.34 -72.38
C ARG A 321 6.97 5.42 -73.35
N GLU A 322 7.35 6.66 -73.10
CA GLU A 322 6.98 7.81 -73.93
C GLU A 322 7.95 8.02 -75.12
N GLY A 323 8.96 7.15 -75.29
CA GLY A 323 9.94 7.26 -76.38
C GLY A 323 10.92 8.42 -76.21
N ARG A 324 10.96 9.06 -75.04
CA ARG A 324 11.87 10.18 -74.72
C ARG A 324 13.24 9.62 -74.33
N LEU A 325 14.03 9.21 -75.34
CA LEU A 325 15.30 8.49 -75.14
C LEU A 325 16.36 9.33 -74.41
N ASP A 326 16.39 10.65 -74.61
CA ASP A 326 17.32 11.55 -73.93
C ASP A 326 17.00 11.65 -72.43
N ASP A 327 15.72 11.81 -72.09
CA ASP A 327 15.23 11.85 -70.71
C ASP A 327 15.44 10.49 -70.01
N ALA A 328 15.22 9.38 -70.72
CA ALA A 328 15.47 8.04 -70.22
C ALA A 328 16.96 7.80 -69.91
N SER A 329 17.85 8.29 -70.77
CA SER A 329 19.30 8.23 -70.55
C SER A 329 19.72 9.07 -69.34
N SER A 330 19.16 10.25 -69.16
CA SER A 330 19.43 11.12 -68.00
C SER A 330 18.93 10.51 -66.69
N ALA A 331 17.74 9.90 -66.71
CA ALA A 331 17.19 9.18 -65.57
C ALA A 331 18.02 7.94 -65.19
N ALA A 332 18.52 7.18 -66.17
CA ALA A 332 19.42 6.04 -65.94
C ALA A 332 20.74 6.47 -65.30
N GLN A 333 21.35 7.57 -65.78
CA GLN A 333 22.56 8.14 -65.17
C GLN A 333 22.32 8.63 -63.73
N SER A 334 21.18 9.26 -63.48
CA SER A 334 20.78 9.70 -62.14
C SER A 334 20.62 8.52 -61.17
N LEU A 335 20.03 7.42 -61.64
CA LEU A 335 19.92 6.18 -60.87
C LEU A 335 21.29 5.54 -60.62
N ARG A 336 22.17 5.51 -61.63
CA ARG A 336 23.54 5.01 -61.50
C ARG A 336 24.37 5.81 -60.49
N ALA A 337 24.29 7.14 -60.57
CA ALA A 337 24.96 8.05 -59.64
C ALA A 337 24.47 7.82 -58.20
N TYR A 338 23.16 7.68 -58.02
CA TYR A 338 22.58 7.43 -56.70
C TYR A 338 22.94 6.05 -56.12
N LEU A 339 22.95 4.99 -56.93
CA LEU A 339 23.42 3.66 -56.50
C LEU A 339 24.93 3.64 -56.17
N SER A 340 25.69 4.55 -56.76
CA SER A 340 27.13 4.71 -56.52
C SER A 340 27.45 5.67 -55.37
N ASP A 341 26.45 6.34 -54.80
CA ASP A 341 26.62 7.24 -53.65
C ASP A 341 27.20 6.44 -52.46
N PRO A 342 28.33 6.88 -51.85
CA PRO A 342 28.91 6.22 -50.69
C PRO A 342 27.92 5.94 -49.56
N GLN A 343 26.94 6.83 -49.35
CA GLN A 343 25.93 6.68 -48.30
C GLN A 343 24.97 5.52 -48.58
N VAL A 344 24.58 5.31 -49.84
CA VAL A 344 23.71 4.21 -50.28
C VAL A 344 24.52 2.92 -50.39
N ALA A 345 25.74 3.00 -50.92
CA ALA A 345 26.68 1.91 -51.07
C ALA A 345 27.09 1.26 -49.74
N ALA A 346 27.14 2.04 -48.66
CA ALA A 346 27.48 1.58 -47.32
C ALA A 346 26.32 0.85 -46.62
N MET A 347 25.07 0.95 -47.11
CA MET A 347 23.90 0.32 -46.48
C MET A 347 23.90 -1.19 -46.71
N PRO A 348 24.02 -2.04 -45.67
CA PRO A 348 24.10 -3.49 -45.85
C PRO A 348 22.83 -4.08 -46.47
N ALA A 349 21.66 -3.56 -46.10
CA ALA A 349 20.36 -4.02 -46.61
C ALA A 349 20.21 -3.85 -48.13
N LEU A 350 20.90 -2.87 -48.72
CA LEU A 350 20.80 -2.56 -50.15
C LEU A 350 21.94 -3.19 -50.97
N ARG A 351 22.96 -3.78 -50.35
CA ARG A 351 24.16 -4.27 -51.05
C ARG A 351 23.83 -5.29 -52.14
N SER A 352 23.07 -6.33 -51.82
CA SER A 352 22.71 -7.39 -52.78
C SER A 352 21.81 -6.86 -53.90
N ARG A 353 20.88 -5.96 -53.57
CA ARG A 353 19.97 -5.35 -54.53
C ARG A 353 20.70 -4.39 -55.48
N ARG A 354 21.65 -3.61 -54.96
CA ARG A 354 22.45 -2.66 -55.74
C ARG A 354 23.20 -3.34 -56.89
N GLU A 355 23.77 -4.52 -56.64
CA GLU A 355 24.48 -5.27 -57.69
C GLU A 355 23.55 -5.66 -58.84
N LEU A 356 22.33 -6.12 -58.52
CA LEU A 356 21.29 -6.42 -59.51
C LEU A 356 20.81 -5.15 -60.24
N ASP A 357 20.62 -4.07 -59.49
CA ASP A 357 20.13 -2.78 -60.00
C ASP A 357 21.12 -2.15 -61.00
N LEU A 358 22.42 -2.21 -60.70
CA LEU A 358 23.49 -1.76 -61.61
C LEU A 358 23.57 -2.61 -62.88
N PHE A 359 23.43 -3.93 -62.75
CA PHE A 359 23.38 -4.82 -63.92
C PHE A 359 22.16 -4.53 -64.81
N ALA A 360 20.99 -4.32 -64.21
CA ALA A 360 19.78 -3.95 -64.94
C ALA A 360 19.93 -2.60 -65.65
N LEU A 361 20.57 -1.63 -65.01
CA LEU A 361 20.88 -0.33 -65.62
C LEU A 361 21.78 -0.47 -66.85
N ASP A 362 22.83 -1.29 -66.79
CA ASP A 362 23.70 -1.53 -67.95
C ASP A 362 22.94 -2.10 -69.15
N LEU A 363 21.96 -2.98 -68.90
CA LEU A 363 21.09 -3.51 -69.95
C LEU A 363 20.17 -2.42 -70.53
N VAL A 364 19.58 -1.58 -69.68
CA VAL A 364 18.70 -0.48 -70.10
C VAL A 364 19.47 0.57 -70.90
N GLU A 365 20.67 0.97 -70.46
CA GLU A 365 21.52 1.93 -71.18
C GLU A 365 21.93 1.39 -72.56
N ARG A 366 22.28 0.11 -72.66
CA ARG A 366 22.55 -0.54 -73.95
C ARG A 366 21.33 -0.51 -74.87
N ALA A 367 20.15 -0.84 -74.35
CA ALA A 367 18.91 -0.80 -75.11
C ALA A 367 18.59 0.61 -75.64
N ILE A 368 18.71 1.64 -74.78
CA ILE A 368 18.54 3.05 -75.17
C ILE A 368 19.54 3.42 -76.28
N GLY A 369 20.81 3.02 -76.13
CA GLY A 369 21.84 3.27 -77.14
C GLY A 369 21.49 2.66 -78.50
N THR A 370 20.98 1.42 -78.51
CA THR A 370 20.54 0.77 -79.76
C THR A 370 19.34 1.45 -80.41
N GLU A 371 18.35 1.87 -79.61
CA GLU A 371 17.16 2.57 -80.13
C GLU A 371 17.51 3.98 -80.65
N ARG A 372 18.42 4.70 -79.98
CA ARG A 372 18.92 5.99 -80.47
C ARG A 372 19.66 5.85 -81.79
N ALA A 373 20.46 4.78 -81.96
CA ALA A 373 21.15 4.50 -83.21
C ALA A 373 20.17 4.20 -84.36
N LYS A 374 19.09 3.46 -84.10
CA LYS A 374 18.01 3.21 -85.08
C LYS A 374 17.29 4.51 -85.47
N ALA A 375 16.84 5.30 -84.48
CA ALA A 375 16.14 6.56 -84.74
C ALA A 375 17.00 7.56 -85.54
N SER A 376 18.30 7.60 -85.26
CA SER A 376 19.26 8.43 -86.02
C SER A 376 19.45 7.92 -87.45
N ALA A 377 19.53 6.60 -87.64
CA ALA A 377 19.61 5.99 -88.97
C ALA A 377 18.35 6.25 -89.80
N ASP A 378 17.16 6.15 -89.20
CA ASP A 378 15.89 6.44 -89.88
C ASP A 378 15.75 7.93 -90.21
N THR A 379 16.18 8.83 -89.32
CA THR A 379 16.23 10.28 -89.62
C THR A 379 17.19 10.56 -90.78
N THR A 380 18.36 9.91 -90.80
CA THR A 380 19.34 10.05 -91.89
C THR A 380 18.79 9.52 -93.20
N ARG A 381 18.07 8.39 -93.19
CA ARG A 381 17.38 7.83 -94.37
C ARG A 381 16.28 8.77 -94.87
N VAL A 382 15.46 9.33 -93.98
CA VAL A 382 14.42 10.29 -94.36
C VAL A 382 15.02 11.58 -94.91
N SER A 383 16.10 12.11 -94.32
CA SER A 383 16.83 13.26 -94.86
C SER A 383 17.41 12.95 -96.24
N ALA A 384 18.08 11.81 -96.40
CA ALA A 384 18.62 11.37 -97.67
C ALA A 384 17.51 11.19 -98.72
N ALA A 385 16.34 10.69 -98.31
CA ALA A 385 15.17 10.59 -99.19
C ALA A 385 14.62 11.96 -99.57
N LEU A 386 14.54 12.93 -98.66
CA LEU A 386 14.13 14.30 -98.96
C LEU A 386 15.13 14.99 -99.91
N ASP A 387 16.43 14.78 -99.71
CA ASP A 387 17.49 15.30 -100.58
C ASP A 387 17.41 14.66 -101.98
N ALA A 388 17.22 13.35 -102.06
CA ALA A 388 17.01 12.64 -103.32
C ALA A 388 15.76 13.15 -104.05
N LEU A 389 14.67 13.43 -103.34
CA LEU A 389 13.43 13.96 -103.91
C LEU A 389 13.59 15.40 -104.42
N ALA A 390 14.41 16.22 -103.75
CA ALA A 390 14.81 17.55 -104.21
C ALA A 390 15.61 17.47 -105.52
N VAL A 391 16.59 16.56 -105.60
CA VAL A 391 17.38 16.32 -106.83
C VAL A 391 16.50 15.83 -107.98
N VAL A 392 15.58 14.90 -107.73
CA VAL A 392 14.62 14.41 -108.74
C VAL A 392 13.78 15.56 -109.30
N ARG A 393 13.32 16.48 -108.43
CA ARG A 393 12.50 17.63 -108.84
C ARG A 393 13.30 18.61 -109.68
N GLU A 394 14.49 18.99 -109.23
CA GLU A 394 15.37 19.94 -109.93
C GLU A 394 15.78 19.43 -111.31
N GLU A 395 16.20 18.16 -111.40
CA GLU A 395 16.62 17.54 -112.67
C GLU A 395 15.42 17.29 -113.61
N SER A 396 14.22 17.02 -113.07
CA SER A 396 12.99 16.93 -113.88
C SER A 396 12.58 18.27 -114.47
N ASP A 397 12.74 19.36 -113.72
CA ASP A 397 12.47 20.71 -114.20
C ASP A 397 13.52 21.15 -115.26
N ARG A 398 14.80 20.82 -115.05
CA ARG A 398 15.87 20.98 -116.07
C ARG A 398 15.59 20.19 -117.34
N ALA A 399 15.13 18.94 -117.21
CA ALA A 399 14.79 18.10 -118.36
C ALA A 399 13.62 18.69 -119.16
N ARG A 400 12.58 19.21 -118.48
CA ARG A 400 11.44 19.89 -119.11
C ARG A 400 11.85 21.16 -119.84
N ALA A 401 12.75 21.96 -119.25
CA ALA A 401 13.31 23.15 -119.89
C ALA A 401 14.20 22.79 -121.11
N ALA A 402 14.98 21.72 -121.03
CA ALA A 402 15.78 21.26 -122.16
C ALA A 402 14.92 20.74 -123.34
N ILE A 403 13.79 20.07 -123.03
CA ILE A 403 12.79 19.68 -124.05
C ILE A 403 12.17 20.90 -124.72
N SER A 404 11.77 21.92 -123.96
CA SER A 404 11.16 23.12 -124.54
C SER A 404 12.12 23.92 -125.44
N LEU A 405 13.43 23.78 -125.21
CA LEU A 405 14.50 24.37 -126.02
C LEU A 405 14.95 23.47 -127.19
N GLY A 406 14.32 22.30 -127.39
CA GLY A 406 14.63 21.37 -128.47
C GLY A 406 15.90 20.54 -128.28
N ASN A 407 16.58 20.65 -127.13
CA ASN A 407 17.81 19.92 -126.82
C ASN A 407 17.50 18.57 -126.16
N ARG A 408 17.24 17.57 -127.01
CA ARG A 408 16.84 16.21 -126.58
C ARG A 408 17.92 15.50 -125.77
N ASP A 409 19.20 15.73 -126.10
CA ASP A 409 20.30 15.05 -125.41
C ASP A 409 20.47 15.57 -123.97
N ALA A 410 20.37 16.89 -123.77
CA ALA A 410 20.41 17.49 -122.43
C ALA A 410 19.20 17.08 -121.57
N ALA A 411 18.03 16.92 -122.19
CA ALA A 411 16.84 16.41 -121.49
C ALA A 411 17.00 14.95 -121.04
N LEU A 412 17.55 14.10 -121.92
CA LEU A 412 17.81 12.69 -121.60
C LEU A 412 18.86 12.55 -120.49
N GLU A 413 19.89 13.39 -120.49
CA GLU A 413 20.89 13.40 -119.42
C GLU A 413 20.27 13.80 -118.07
N SER A 414 19.44 14.83 -118.05
CA SER A 414 18.77 15.31 -116.84
C SER A 414 17.77 14.26 -116.30
N TYR A 415 17.00 13.59 -117.17
CA TYR A 415 16.12 12.49 -116.75
C TYR A 415 16.89 11.28 -116.22
N ARG A 416 18.07 10.96 -116.79
CA ARG A 416 18.93 9.89 -116.27
C ARG A 416 19.47 10.22 -114.89
N LYS A 417 19.81 11.48 -114.62
CA LYS A 417 20.23 11.94 -113.28
C LYS A 417 19.10 11.85 -112.27
N ALA A 418 17.88 12.27 -112.64
CA ALA A 418 16.69 12.11 -111.82
C ALA A 418 16.39 10.62 -111.52
N LEU A 419 16.42 9.75 -112.52
CA LEU A 419 16.18 8.31 -112.36
C LEU A 419 17.26 7.61 -111.49
N LYS A 420 18.48 8.14 -111.46
CA LYS A 420 19.53 7.63 -110.57
C LYS A 420 19.27 8.03 -109.12
N ALA A 421 18.79 9.25 -108.88
CA ALA A 421 18.41 9.72 -107.55
C ALA A 421 17.17 8.99 -107.00
N THR A 422 16.25 8.51 -107.84
CA THR A 422 15.12 7.69 -107.36
C THR A 422 15.52 6.33 -106.81
N LYS A 423 16.71 5.79 -107.14
CA LYS A 423 17.21 4.54 -106.55
C LYS A 423 17.65 4.70 -105.09
N GLU A 424 17.91 5.93 -104.64
CA GLU A 424 18.23 6.24 -103.25
C GLU A 424 16.95 6.42 -102.39
N LEU A 425 15.76 6.26 -103.01
CA LEU A 425 14.45 6.31 -102.34
C LEU A 425 13.85 4.91 -102.04
N GLU A 426 14.45 3.84 -102.57
CA GLU A 426 14.13 2.42 -102.27
C GLU A 426 14.99 1.91 -101.10
#